data_AF-A0A1Q3QZN0-F1
#
_entry.id   AF-A0A1Q3QZN0-F1
#
_cell.length_a   1.000
_cell.length_b   1.000
_cell.length_c   1.000
_cell.angle_alpha   90.00
_cell.angle_beta   90.00
_cell.angle_gamma   90.00
#
_symmetry.space_group_name_H-M   'P 1'
#
loop_
_entity.id
_entity.type
_entity.pdbx_description
1 polymer ?
#
loop_
_entity_poly.entity_id
_entity_poly.type
_entity_poly.pdbx_seq_one_letter_code
_entity_poly.pdbx_strand_id
1 'polypeptide(L)'
;MSTTTRISTAERLGQALGRGWRAYVRGERRASNWLVSKGVPVAGATVLLWTVKLVVLGLLFYVAFWFALVVLSVTVAGWAAAANTLDEDEWPFTDLTELRKTPGYDPNLYNDTSHELYTDD
;
A
#
# COMPACT_ATOMS: atom_id res chain seq x y z
N MET A 1 8.45 -31.33 -30.79
CA MET A 1 8.50 -30.76 -29.42
C MET A 1 8.20 -29.27 -29.55
N SER A 2 6.98 -28.83 -29.21
CA SER A 2 6.51 -27.45 -29.39
C SER A 2 6.45 -26.74 -28.04
N THR A 3 7.34 -25.77 -27.81
CA THR A 3 7.31 -24.91 -26.62
C THR A 3 6.48 -23.66 -26.92
N THR A 4 5.25 -23.63 -26.40
CA THR A 4 4.37 -22.45 -26.47
C THR A 4 4.89 -21.38 -25.51
N THR A 5 5.61 -20.40 -26.04
CA THR A 5 6.06 -19.21 -25.31
C THR A 5 4.83 -18.39 -24.91
N ARG A 6 4.48 -18.40 -23.61
CA ARG A 6 3.47 -17.49 -23.03
C ARG A 6 3.97 -16.05 -23.19
N ILE A 7 3.45 -15.36 -24.20
CA ILE A 7 3.75 -13.96 -24.49
C ILE A 7 3.11 -13.10 -23.38
N SER A 8 3.99 -12.60 -22.53
CA SER A 8 3.74 -11.74 -21.39
C SER A 8 3.09 -10.41 -21.81
N THR A 9 1.93 -10.10 -21.23
CA THR A 9 1.19 -8.85 -21.37
C THR A 9 2.00 -7.61 -20.95
N ALA A 10 3.08 -7.80 -20.19
CA ALA A 10 3.94 -6.73 -19.68
C ALA A 10 4.74 -6.01 -20.79
N GLU A 11 5.14 -6.72 -21.86
CA GLU A 11 5.84 -6.08 -22.98
C GLU A 11 4.94 -5.15 -23.80
N ARG A 12 3.64 -5.47 -23.89
CA ARG A 12 2.68 -4.64 -24.64
C ARG A 12 2.44 -3.29 -24.00
N LEU A 13 2.45 -3.21 -22.66
CA LEU A 13 2.27 -1.96 -21.93
C LEU A 13 3.47 -1.02 -22.13
N GLY A 14 4.69 -1.56 -22.07
CA GLY A 14 5.91 -0.80 -22.38
C GLY A 14 5.94 -0.30 -23.82
N GLN A 15 5.50 -1.14 -24.77
CA GLN A 15 5.45 -0.78 -26.18
C GLN A 15 4.34 0.25 -26.50
N ALA A 16 3.21 0.22 -25.78
CA ALA A 16 2.13 1.20 -25.92
C ALA A 16 2.53 2.58 -25.37
N LEU A 17 3.18 2.61 -24.21
CA LEU A 17 3.77 3.83 -23.64
C LEU A 17 4.85 4.41 -24.56
N GLY A 18 5.73 3.56 -25.12
CA GLY A 18 6.74 3.96 -26.09
C GLY A 18 6.16 4.48 -27.42
N ARG A 19 5.01 3.96 -27.85
CA ARG A 19 4.26 4.47 -29.02
C ARG A 19 3.54 5.78 -28.71
N GLY A 20 2.96 5.92 -27.53
CA GLY A 20 2.34 7.17 -27.05
C GLY A 20 3.36 8.31 -26.99
N TRP A 21 4.58 8.02 -26.53
CA TRP A 21 5.70 8.97 -26.53
C TRP A 21 6.11 9.41 -27.94
N ARG A 22 6.20 8.46 -28.89
CA ARG A 22 6.50 8.80 -30.29
C ARG A 22 5.39 9.59 -30.99
N ALA A 23 4.12 9.34 -30.66
CA ALA A 23 3.00 10.12 -31.16
C ALA A 23 2.98 11.53 -30.56
N TYR A 24 3.34 11.66 -29.28
CA TYR A 24 3.50 12.93 -28.58
C TYR A 24 4.63 13.78 -29.21
N VAL A 25 5.82 13.22 -29.40
CA VAL A 25 6.97 13.91 -30.02
C VAL A 25 6.73 14.24 -31.51
N ARG A 26 5.94 13.43 -32.23
CA ARG A 26 5.52 13.77 -33.60
C ARG A 26 4.42 14.83 -33.64
N GLY A 27 3.51 14.81 -32.66
CA GLY A 27 2.52 15.86 -32.43
C GLY A 27 3.19 17.20 -32.18
N GLU A 28 4.28 17.21 -31.41
CA GLU A 28 5.13 18.38 -31.19
C GLU A 28 5.67 18.98 -32.49
N ARG A 29 6.13 18.16 -33.46
CA ARG A 29 6.61 18.70 -34.76
C ARG A 29 5.51 19.31 -35.62
N ARG A 30 4.29 18.77 -35.53
CA ARG A 30 3.14 19.31 -36.28
C ARG A 30 2.56 20.55 -35.60
N ALA A 31 2.51 20.54 -34.27
CA ALA A 31 2.15 21.68 -33.45
C ALA A 31 3.19 22.79 -33.56
N SER A 32 4.48 22.48 -33.57
CA SER A 32 5.56 23.46 -33.73
C SER A 32 5.54 24.09 -35.12
N ASN A 33 5.33 23.32 -36.19
CA ASN A 33 5.15 23.89 -37.54
C ASN A 33 3.89 24.77 -37.62
N TRP A 34 2.83 24.41 -36.89
CA TRP A 34 1.63 25.25 -36.77
C TRP A 34 1.87 26.51 -35.91
N LEU A 35 2.65 26.41 -34.82
CA LEU A 35 3.06 27.52 -33.96
C LEU A 35 4.03 28.48 -34.68
N VAL A 36 4.95 27.95 -35.49
CA VAL A 36 5.88 28.75 -36.32
C VAL A 36 5.11 29.45 -37.44
N SER A 37 4.11 28.80 -38.04
CA SER A 37 3.21 29.45 -38.99
C SER A 37 2.34 30.56 -38.35
N LYS A 38 2.23 30.59 -37.02
CA LYS A 38 1.52 31.61 -36.23
C LYS A 38 2.44 32.58 -35.46
N GLY A 39 3.77 32.44 -35.55
CA GLY A 39 4.73 33.38 -34.95
C GLY A 39 4.83 33.32 -33.41
N VAL A 40 4.79 32.13 -32.80
CA VAL A 40 4.78 32.03 -31.33
C VAL A 40 6.16 32.31 -30.71
N PRO A 41 6.25 33.25 -29.73
CA PRO A 41 7.49 33.60 -29.04
C PRO A 41 7.99 32.45 -28.14
N VAL A 42 9.27 32.52 -27.75
CA VAL A 42 9.97 31.58 -26.84
C VAL A 42 9.13 31.15 -25.62
N ALA A 43 8.22 32.00 -25.15
CA ALA A 43 7.25 31.71 -24.10
C ALA A 43 6.39 30.46 -24.37
N GLY A 44 5.98 30.18 -25.61
CA GLY A 44 5.15 29.02 -25.95
C GLY A 44 5.88 27.69 -25.76
N ALA A 45 7.17 27.64 -26.09
CA ALA A 45 8.00 26.47 -25.85
C ALA A 45 8.19 26.21 -24.35
N THR A 46 8.39 27.26 -23.55
CA THR A 46 8.51 27.15 -22.09
C THR A 46 7.24 26.63 -21.44
N VAL A 47 6.07 27.13 -21.83
CA VAL A 47 4.77 26.64 -21.31
C VAL A 47 4.56 25.17 -21.65
N LEU A 48 4.93 24.75 -22.86
CA LEU A 48 4.82 23.35 -23.26
C LEU A 48 5.72 22.44 -22.40
N LEU A 49 6.98 22.82 -22.20
CA LEU A 49 7.91 22.09 -21.33
C LEU A 49 7.42 22.01 -19.88
N TRP A 50 6.90 23.10 -19.35
CA TRP A 50 6.29 23.11 -18.01
C TRP A 50 5.07 22.20 -17.93
N THR A 51 4.23 22.20 -18.97
CA THR A 51 3.07 21.30 -19.04
C THR A 51 3.50 19.84 -19.04
N VAL A 52 4.51 19.47 -19.84
CA VAL A 52 5.08 18.11 -19.86
C VAL A 52 5.58 17.75 -18.47
N LYS A 53 6.34 18.64 -17.84
CA LYS A 53 6.92 18.42 -16.52
C LYS A 53 5.84 18.22 -15.46
N LEU A 54 4.77 19.03 -15.48
CA LEU A 54 3.63 18.88 -14.56
C LEU A 54 2.85 17.59 -14.80
N VAL A 55 2.68 17.17 -16.06
CA VAL A 55 2.03 15.89 -16.38
C VAL A 55 2.86 14.71 -15.85
N VAL A 56 4.17 14.72 -16.08
CA VAL A 56 5.09 13.71 -15.55
C VAL A 56 5.05 13.70 -14.02
N LEU A 57 5.10 14.88 -13.40
CA LEU A 57 5.05 15.01 -11.94
C LEU A 57 3.71 14.50 -11.37
N GLY A 58 2.60 14.85 -12.00
CA GLY A 58 1.27 14.40 -11.60
C GLY A 58 1.10 12.89 -11.75
N LEU A 59 1.61 12.29 -12.83
CA LEU A 59 1.57 10.84 -13.03
C LEU A 59 2.44 10.12 -11.98
N LEU A 60 3.64 10.65 -11.69
CA LEU A 60 4.51 10.11 -10.65
C LEU A 60 3.83 10.18 -9.27
N PHE A 61 3.23 11.33 -8.96
CA PHE A 61 2.49 11.53 -7.72
C PHE A 61 1.28 10.60 -7.61
N TYR A 62 0.57 10.37 -8.72
CA TYR A 62 -0.56 9.44 -8.77
C TYR A 62 -0.13 7.99 -8.48
N VAL A 63 0.96 7.53 -9.09
CA VAL A 63 1.50 6.19 -8.83
C VAL A 63 1.97 6.08 -7.38
N ALA A 64 2.69 7.07 -6.86
CA ALA A 64 3.13 7.11 -5.47
C ALA A 64 1.95 7.10 -4.49
N PHE A 65 0.91 7.88 -4.77
CA PHE A 65 -0.32 7.92 -3.98
C PHE A 65 -1.02 6.55 -3.96
N TRP A 66 -1.12 5.88 -5.10
CA TRP A 66 -1.65 4.52 -5.17
C TRP A 66 -0.84 3.53 -4.34
N PHE A 67 0.49 3.57 -4.42
CA PHE A 67 1.35 2.75 -3.57
C PHE A 67 1.14 3.04 -2.09
N ALA A 68 1.02 4.32 -1.71
CA ALA A 68 0.74 4.71 -0.34
C ALA A 68 -0.59 4.13 0.15
N LEU A 69 -1.66 4.16 -0.65
CA LEU A 69 -2.94 3.54 -0.31
C LEU A 69 -2.82 2.01 -0.14
N VAL A 70 -2.08 1.34 -1.02
CA VAL A 70 -1.86 -0.12 -0.91
C VAL A 70 -1.09 -0.45 0.37
N VAL A 71 0.02 0.26 0.64
CA VAL A 71 0.80 0.06 1.86
C VAL A 71 -0.03 0.35 3.10
N LEU A 72 -0.78 1.46 3.12
CA LEU A 72 -1.68 1.80 4.22
C LEU A 72 -2.71 0.71 4.46
N SER A 73 -3.33 0.18 3.39
CA SER A 73 -4.32 -0.90 3.50
C SER A 73 -3.71 -2.17 4.10
N VAL A 74 -2.49 -2.54 3.70
CA VAL A 74 -1.78 -3.70 4.27
C VAL A 74 -1.45 -3.46 5.74
N THR A 75 -0.97 -2.27 6.09
CA THR A 75 -0.66 -1.90 7.48
C THR A 75 -1.91 -1.95 8.35
N VAL A 76 -3.04 -1.40 7.90
CA VAL A 76 -4.32 -1.43 8.63
C VAL A 76 -4.82 -2.86 8.78
N ALA A 77 -4.76 -3.69 7.73
CA ALA A 77 -5.16 -5.09 7.81
C ALA A 77 -4.27 -5.90 8.76
N GLY A 78 -2.95 -5.68 8.71
CA GLY A 78 -2.00 -6.34 9.61
C GLY A 78 -2.17 -5.90 11.06
N TRP A 79 -2.41 -4.61 11.29
CA TRP A 79 -2.69 -4.09 12.63
C TRP A 79 -4.03 -4.59 13.17
N ALA A 80 -5.07 -4.64 12.34
CA ALA A 80 -6.35 -5.23 12.72
C ALA A 80 -6.20 -6.72 13.05
N ALA A 81 -5.48 -7.50 12.24
CA ALA A 81 -5.23 -8.92 12.54
C ALA A 81 -4.48 -9.07 13.87
N ALA A 82 -3.41 -8.30 14.10
CA ALA A 82 -2.65 -8.33 15.35
C ALA A 82 -3.46 -7.86 16.56
N ALA A 83 -4.38 -6.90 16.39
CA ALA A 83 -5.29 -6.47 17.45
C ALA A 83 -6.33 -7.55 17.79
N ASN A 84 -6.89 -8.22 16.78
CA ASN A 84 -7.83 -9.33 17.01
C ASN A 84 -7.14 -10.54 17.64
N THR A 85 -5.88 -10.84 17.32
CA THR A 85 -5.16 -11.94 17.99
C THR A 85 -4.89 -11.63 19.46
N LEU A 86 -4.68 -10.35 19.83
CA LEU A 86 -4.53 -9.97 21.24
C LEU A 86 -5.85 -10.19 22.02
N ASP A 87 -7.00 -9.90 21.41
CA ASP A 87 -8.32 -10.17 22.01
C ASP A 87 -8.66 -11.67 22.07
N GLU A 88 -8.15 -12.49 21.13
CA GLU A 88 -8.37 -13.95 21.13
C GLU A 88 -7.39 -14.73 22.03
N ASP A 89 -6.17 -14.20 22.23
CA ASP A 89 -5.14 -14.77 23.12
C ASP A 89 -5.30 -14.29 24.59
N GLU A 90 -6.28 -13.43 24.87
CA GLU A 90 -6.69 -13.11 26.23
C GLU A 90 -7.39 -14.36 26.79
N TRP A 91 -6.62 -15.15 27.56
CA TRP A 91 -7.11 -16.26 28.34
C TRP A 91 -8.46 -15.91 28.98
N PRO A 92 -9.42 -16.84 29.10
CA PRO A 92 -10.77 -16.56 29.64
C PRO A 92 -10.78 -16.07 31.10
N PHE A 93 -9.61 -15.86 31.69
CA PHE A 93 -9.39 -15.29 33.00
C PHE A 93 -8.55 -14.03 32.83
N THR A 94 -9.21 -12.91 32.57
CA THR A 94 -8.58 -11.59 32.47
C THR A 94 -8.08 -11.09 33.83
N ASP A 95 -8.59 -11.64 34.94
CA ASP A 95 -8.27 -11.22 36.31
C ASP A 95 -8.13 -12.42 37.28
N LEU A 96 -7.23 -12.30 38.27
CA LEU A 96 -7.04 -13.27 39.36
C LEU A 96 -8.34 -13.54 40.12
N THR A 97 -9.23 -12.55 40.18
CA THR A 97 -10.55 -12.69 40.82
C THR A 97 -11.52 -13.58 40.04
N GLU A 98 -11.36 -13.68 38.71
CA GLU A 98 -12.13 -14.60 37.87
C GLU A 98 -11.52 -16.00 37.88
N LEU A 99 -10.19 -16.10 37.83
CA LEU A 99 -9.48 -17.37 37.95
C LEU A 99 -9.89 -18.13 39.21
N ARG A 100 -10.04 -17.41 40.33
CA ARG A 100 -10.51 -17.91 41.63
C ARG A 100 -11.90 -18.57 41.61
N LYS A 101 -12.78 -18.14 40.71
CA LYS A 101 -14.16 -18.64 40.60
C LYS A 101 -14.24 -19.92 39.77
N THR A 102 -13.13 -20.34 39.15
CA THR A 102 -13.09 -21.53 38.31
C THR A 102 -13.29 -22.80 39.15
N PRO A 103 -14.23 -23.68 38.77
CA PRO A 103 -14.41 -24.96 39.46
C PRO A 103 -13.11 -25.77 39.44
N GLY A 104 -12.58 -26.12 40.63
CA GLY A 104 -11.31 -26.82 40.75
C GLY A 104 -10.06 -25.92 40.84
N TYR A 105 -10.24 -24.61 41.05
CA TYR A 105 -9.14 -23.72 41.41
C TYR A 105 -8.50 -24.15 42.75
N ASP A 106 -7.17 -24.26 42.76
CA ASP A 106 -6.38 -24.56 43.95
C ASP A 106 -5.32 -23.46 44.14
N PRO A 107 -5.39 -22.67 45.23
CA PRO A 107 -4.48 -21.55 45.46
C PRO A 107 -3.02 -21.98 45.65
N ASN A 108 -2.74 -23.22 46.04
CA ASN A 108 -1.37 -23.70 46.26
C ASN A 108 -0.63 -23.93 44.91
N LEU A 109 -1.34 -24.34 43.86
CA LEU A 109 -0.77 -24.52 42.51
C LEU A 109 -0.31 -23.20 41.89
N TYR A 110 -0.95 -22.09 42.27
CA TYR A 110 -0.70 -20.75 41.71
C TYR A 110 0.03 -19.81 42.67
N ASN A 111 0.47 -20.32 43.83
CA ASN A 111 1.13 -19.53 44.87
C ASN A 111 0.32 -18.27 45.26
N ASP A 112 -1.01 -18.39 45.28
CA ASP A 112 -1.93 -17.29 45.62
C ASP A 112 -2.09 -17.20 47.14
N THR A 113 -1.05 -16.65 47.79
CA THR A 113 -1.00 -16.47 49.25
C THR A 113 -2.07 -15.51 49.79
N SER A 114 -2.78 -14.80 48.92
CA SER A 114 -3.89 -13.92 49.28
C SER A 114 -5.22 -14.66 49.43
N HIS A 115 -5.28 -15.91 48.99
CA HIS A 115 -6.49 -16.72 49.03
C HIS A 115 -6.71 -17.34 50.42
N GLU A 116 -7.96 -17.31 50.90
CA GLU A 116 -8.33 -17.85 52.22
C GLU A 116 -8.12 -19.37 52.37
N LEU A 117 -7.95 -20.08 51.25
CA LEU A 117 -7.76 -21.54 51.20
C LEU A 117 -6.30 -21.91 50.91
N TYR A 118 -5.41 -20.93 50.82
CA TYR A 118 -3.97 -21.17 50.66
C TYR A 118 -3.42 -21.83 51.93
N THR A 119 -2.59 -22.85 51.76
CA THR A 119 -1.92 -23.57 52.85
C THR A 119 -0.44 -23.66 52.55
N ASP A 120 0.37 -23.18 53.50
CA ASP A 120 1.84 -23.24 53.48
C ASP A 120 2.29 -24.54 54.17
N ASP A 121 2.08 -25.68 53.50
CA ASP A 121 2.49 -27.01 54.01
C ASP A 121 4.02 -27.20 54.03
#